data_AF-A0AAU7CBG3-F1
#
_entry.id   AF-A0AAU7CBG3-F1
#
_cell.length_a   1.000
_cell.length_b   1.000
_cell.length_c   1.000
_cell.angle_alpha   90.00
_cell.angle_beta   90.00
_cell.angle_gamma   90.00
#
_symmetry.space_group_name_H-M   'P 1'
#
loop_
_entity.id
_entity.type
_entity.pdbx_description
1 polymer ?
#
loop_
_entity_poly.entity_id
_entity_poly.type
_entity_poly.pdbx_seq_one_letter_code
_entity_poly.pdbx_strand_id
1 'polypeptide(L)'
;MRHGTLWKRLVRGTGWTWFAEHHRAAFPADLEATVMDLESRDRLHAKQGRSTARVVFHAPSGPLSVYLKRHFELPWPARLGALIHPNGKHTPASAEWAHLERVRALGIAVPEVVAAGEQIGPWGALKSFLMIAELTGCLALNEAMPELVAAHTRESRGLEAEGHRRDGPDRRDPARRERVP
;
A
#
# COMPACT_ATOMS: atom_id res chain seq x y z
N MET A 1 -8.64 -28.24 -4.96
CA MET A 1 -9.94 -27.66 -5.36
C MET A 1 -10.35 -28.22 -6.72
N ARG A 2 -11.49 -28.93 -6.81
CA ARG A 2 -12.04 -29.45 -8.09
C ARG A 2 -12.92 -28.38 -8.72
N HIS A 3 -12.37 -27.64 -9.68
CA HIS A 3 -13.14 -26.68 -10.47
C HIS A 3 -14.04 -27.44 -11.43
N GLY A 4 -15.35 -27.18 -11.39
CA GLY A 4 -16.33 -27.81 -12.28
C GLY A 4 -15.97 -27.68 -13.77
N THR A 5 -16.70 -28.39 -14.63
CA THR A 5 -16.52 -28.31 -16.09
C THR A 5 -16.58 -26.87 -16.60
N LEU A 6 -15.97 -26.60 -17.76
CA LEU A 6 -15.93 -25.28 -18.40
C LEU A 6 -17.33 -24.64 -18.50
N TRP A 7 -18.35 -25.45 -18.80
CA TRP A 7 -19.76 -25.07 -18.79
C TRP A 7 -20.27 -24.65 -17.41
N LYS A 8 -19.94 -25.39 -16.36
CA LYS A 8 -20.32 -25.04 -14.98
C LYS A 8 -19.71 -23.71 -14.55
N ARG A 9 -18.48 -23.40 -14.99
CA ARG A 9 -17.81 -22.12 -14.75
C ARG A 9 -18.46 -20.98 -15.54
N LEU A 10 -18.79 -21.22 -16.80
CA LEU A 10 -19.45 -20.22 -17.64
C LEU A 10 -20.84 -19.83 -17.11
N VAL A 11 -21.59 -20.77 -16.54
CA VAL A 11 -22.96 -20.54 -16.04
C VAL A 11 -23.00 -20.11 -14.59
N ARG A 12 -22.21 -20.74 -13.71
CA ARG A 12 -22.29 -20.50 -12.26
C ARG A 12 -21.21 -19.56 -11.75
N GLY A 13 -20.17 -19.31 -12.54
CA GLY A 13 -18.96 -18.69 -12.05
C GLY A 13 -18.12 -19.63 -11.18
N THR A 14 -16.94 -19.15 -10.80
CA THR A 14 -16.02 -19.78 -9.84
C THR A 14 -15.13 -18.70 -9.25
N GLY A 15 -14.49 -18.95 -8.11
CA GLY A 15 -13.56 -17.99 -7.53
C GLY A 15 -12.65 -18.65 -6.51
N TRP A 16 -11.74 -17.85 -6.00
CA TRP A 16 -10.95 -18.21 -4.84
C TRP A 16 -10.77 -16.97 -3.98
N THR A 17 -10.73 -17.20 -2.68
CA THR A 17 -10.42 -16.18 -1.69
C THR A 17 -9.41 -16.75 -0.71
N TRP A 18 -8.46 -15.92 -0.32
CA TRP A 18 -7.47 -16.21 0.70
C TRP A 18 -7.54 -15.12 1.77
N PHE A 19 -7.40 -15.53 3.04
CA PHE A 19 -7.34 -14.65 4.20
C PHE A 19 -6.09 -14.99 5.01
N ALA A 20 -5.47 -13.97 5.60
CA ALA A 20 -4.47 -14.19 6.63
C ALA A 20 -5.15 -14.77 7.89
N GLU A 21 -4.68 -15.94 8.34
CA GLU A 21 -5.34 -16.72 9.40
C GLU A 21 -5.56 -15.89 10.68
N HIS A 22 -4.53 -15.15 11.11
CA HIS A 22 -4.57 -14.34 12.33
C HIS A 22 -5.52 -13.13 12.22
N HIS A 23 -5.91 -12.72 11.00
CA HIS A 23 -6.91 -11.66 10.78
C HIS A 23 -8.29 -12.22 10.42
N ARG A 24 -8.46 -13.53 10.26
CA ARG A 24 -9.72 -14.11 9.80
C ARG A 24 -10.90 -13.74 10.70
N ALA A 25 -10.68 -13.73 12.01
CA ALA A 25 -11.68 -13.37 13.02
C ALA A 25 -12.13 -11.90 12.95
N ALA A 26 -11.36 -11.03 12.28
CA ALA A 26 -11.71 -9.63 12.12
C ALA A 26 -12.67 -9.36 10.95
N PHE A 27 -12.83 -10.32 10.04
CA PHE A 27 -13.67 -10.17 8.87
C PHE A 27 -15.08 -10.74 9.09
N PRO A 28 -16.12 -10.13 8.49
CA PRO A 28 -17.43 -10.74 8.39
C PRO A 28 -17.36 -12.14 7.74
N ALA A 29 -18.23 -13.05 8.19
CA ALA A 29 -18.28 -14.41 7.66
C ALA A 29 -18.61 -14.44 6.16
N ASP A 30 -19.46 -13.51 5.72
CA ASP A 30 -19.96 -13.32 4.35
C ASP A 30 -19.10 -12.37 3.50
N LEU A 31 -17.93 -11.95 4.01
CA LEU A 31 -17.09 -10.96 3.32
C LEU A 31 -16.77 -11.35 1.89
N GLU A 32 -16.54 -12.63 1.59
CA GLU A 32 -16.29 -13.09 0.22
C GLU A 32 -17.44 -12.72 -0.74
N ALA A 33 -18.69 -12.78 -0.28
CA ALA A 33 -19.84 -12.42 -1.10
C ALA A 33 -20.04 -10.90 -1.21
N THR A 34 -19.68 -10.15 -0.18
CA THR A 34 -19.99 -8.71 -0.07
C THR A 34 -18.83 -7.79 -0.41
N VAL A 35 -17.59 -8.28 -0.46
CA VAL A 35 -16.36 -7.48 -0.61
C VAL A 35 -16.36 -6.58 -1.85
N MET A 36 -16.90 -7.06 -2.96
CA MET A 36 -16.92 -6.29 -4.20
C MET A 36 -17.86 -5.09 -4.10
N ASP A 37 -18.93 -5.21 -3.30
CA ASP A 37 -19.98 -4.20 -3.13
C ASP A 37 -19.82 -3.40 -1.84
N LEU A 38 -18.79 -3.70 -1.04
CA LEU A 38 -18.51 -3.01 0.21
C LEU A 38 -18.36 -1.51 -0.03
N GLU A 39 -19.22 -0.73 0.63
CA GLU A 39 -19.18 0.72 0.55
C GLU A 39 -18.12 1.27 1.52
N SER A 40 -17.27 2.15 1.00
CA SER A 40 -16.46 3.03 1.84
C SER A 40 -16.20 4.33 1.09
N ARG A 41 -16.36 5.45 1.81
CA ARG A 41 -16.06 6.81 1.33
C ARG A 41 -14.72 7.32 1.85
N ASP A 42 -14.10 6.61 2.79
CA ASP A 42 -12.84 7.01 3.39
C ASP A 42 -11.67 6.72 2.43
N ARG A 43 -10.90 7.77 2.12
CA ARG A 43 -9.79 7.76 1.15
C ARG A 43 -10.15 7.05 -0.17
N LEU A 44 -11.41 7.19 -0.60
CA LEU A 44 -11.91 6.55 -1.80
C LEU A 44 -11.28 7.20 -3.04
N HIS A 45 -10.61 6.37 -3.83
CA HIS A 45 -10.11 6.72 -5.14
C HIS A 45 -10.62 5.73 -6.18
N ALA A 46 -11.49 6.19 -7.07
CA ALA A 46 -12.04 5.39 -8.15
C ALA A 46 -11.50 5.86 -9.50
N LYS A 47 -11.08 4.91 -10.33
CA LYS A 47 -10.68 5.10 -11.73
C LYS A 47 -11.37 4.03 -12.56
N GLN A 48 -11.40 4.20 -13.89
CA GLN A 48 -12.06 3.26 -14.81
C GLN A 48 -11.76 1.78 -14.45
N GLY A 49 -12.81 1.03 -14.12
CA GLY A 49 -12.72 -0.40 -13.77
C GLY A 49 -12.02 -0.74 -12.45
N ARG A 50 -11.64 0.24 -11.60
CA ARG A 50 -10.91 0.01 -10.34
C ARG A 50 -11.27 1.00 -9.24
N SER A 51 -11.35 0.54 -7.99
CA SER A 51 -11.42 1.43 -6.82
C SER A 51 -10.39 1.06 -5.76
N THR A 52 -10.02 2.03 -4.93
CA THR A 52 -9.23 1.86 -3.73
C THR A 52 -9.89 2.66 -2.62
N ALA A 53 -10.15 2.06 -1.47
CA ALA A 53 -10.76 2.76 -0.34
C ALA A 53 -10.17 2.23 0.97
N ARG A 54 -10.16 3.07 2.00
CA ARG A 54 -9.84 2.65 3.36
C ARG A 54 -11.09 2.07 4.01
N VAL A 55 -10.97 0.93 4.68
CA VAL A 55 -12.08 0.23 5.35
C VAL A 55 -11.61 -0.14 6.74
N VAL A 56 -12.45 0.10 7.74
CA VAL A 56 -12.17 -0.30 9.12
C VAL A 56 -13.14 -1.41 9.51
N PHE A 57 -12.59 -2.57 9.83
CA PHE A 57 -13.35 -3.69 10.37
C PHE A 57 -13.29 -3.66 11.89
N HIS A 58 -14.44 -3.68 12.55
CA HIS A 58 -14.52 -3.71 14.00
C HIS A 58 -14.64 -5.15 14.49
N ALA A 59 -13.59 -5.65 15.13
CA ALA A 59 -13.52 -7.01 15.66
C ALA A 59 -13.37 -7.01 17.18
N PRO A 60 -13.70 -8.12 17.87
CA PRO A 60 -13.44 -8.24 19.32
C PRO A 60 -11.98 -8.03 19.71
N SER A 61 -11.04 -8.36 18.82
CA SER A 61 -9.60 -8.15 19.00
C SER A 61 -9.13 -6.70 18.80
N GLY A 62 -10.03 -5.80 18.40
CA GLY A 62 -9.73 -4.41 18.06
C GLY A 62 -10.03 -4.07 16.59
N PRO A 63 -9.96 -2.78 16.23
CA PRO A 63 -10.20 -2.34 14.87
C PRO A 63 -9.06 -2.75 13.93
N LEU A 64 -9.41 -3.30 12.78
CA LEU A 64 -8.49 -3.61 11.69
C LEU A 64 -8.76 -2.64 10.53
N SER A 65 -7.87 -1.67 10.34
CA SER A 65 -7.90 -0.76 9.20
C SER A 65 -7.16 -1.37 8.01
N VAL A 66 -7.80 -1.37 6.84
CA VAL A 66 -7.23 -1.91 5.60
C VAL A 66 -7.44 -0.95 4.43
N TYR A 67 -6.56 -1.03 3.45
CA TYR A 67 -6.79 -0.49 2.11
C TYR A 67 -7.35 -1.59 1.22
N LEU A 68 -8.61 -1.45 0.81
CA LEU A 68 -9.31 -2.32 -0.11
C LEU A 68 -9.14 -1.81 -1.54
N LYS A 69 -8.39 -2.55 -2.37
CA LYS A 69 -8.27 -2.34 -3.81
C LYS A 69 -9.20 -3.32 -4.53
N ARG A 70 -10.06 -2.84 -5.42
CA ARG A 70 -11.02 -3.64 -6.21
C ARG A 70 -10.82 -3.39 -7.68
N HIS A 71 -10.89 -4.43 -8.50
CA HIS A 71 -10.95 -4.35 -9.96
C HIS A 71 -12.26 -4.98 -10.43
N PHE A 72 -13.06 -4.21 -11.15
CA PHE A 72 -14.41 -4.56 -11.61
C PHE A 72 -14.44 -4.95 -13.09
N GLU A 73 -13.59 -4.33 -13.89
CA GLU A 73 -13.50 -4.55 -15.33
C GLU A 73 -12.05 -4.85 -15.68
N LEU A 74 -11.82 -6.05 -16.18
CA LEU A 74 -10.49 -6.50 -16.57
C LEU A 74 -10.41 -6.74 -18.08
N PRO A 75 -9.22 -6.52 -18.69
CA PRO A 75 -9.03 -6.70 -20.12
C PRO A 75 -9.44 -8.11 -20.58
N TRP A 76 -10.00 -8.21 -21.79
CA TRP A 76 -10.48 -9.47 -22.35
C TRP A 76 -9.47 -10.64 -22.31
N PRO A 77 -8.16 -10.44 -22.54
CA PRO A 77 -7.17 -11.51 -22.41
C PRO A 77 -7.09 -12.10 -20.99
N ALA A 78 -7.20 -11.26 -19.95
CA ALA A 78 -7.20 -11.72 -18.56
C ALA A 78 -8.46 -12.55 -18.26
N ARG A 79 -9.60 -12.14 -18.81
CA ARG A 79 -10.88 -12.88 -18.70
C ARG A 79 -10.80 -14.25 -19.38
N LEU A 80 -10.23 -14.33 -20.58
CA LEU A 80 -10.04 -15.59 -21.29
C LEU A 80 -9.06 -16.50 -20.56
N GLY A 81 -7.92 -15.95 -20.09
CA GLY A 81 -6.94 -16.69 -19.29
C GLY A 81 -7.57 -17.31 -18.04
N ALA A 82 -8.34 -16.53 -17.29
CA ALA A 82 -9.04 -17.00 -16.09
C ALA A 82 -10.10 -18.08 -16.36
N LEU A 83 -10.78 -18.03 -17.50
CA LEU A 83 -11.72 -19.09 -17.91
C LEU A 83 -11.01 -20.43 -18.17
N ILE A 84 -9.86 -20.38 -18.86
CA ILE A 84 -9.08 -21.58 -19.22
C ILE A 84 -8.34 -22.13 -17.98
N HIS A 85 -7.70 -21.25 -17.20
CA HIS A 85 -6.88 -21.57 -16.04
C HIS A 85 -7.37 -20.80 -14.80
N PRO A 86 -8.43 -21.24 -14.11
CA PRO A 86 -8.99 -20.52 -12.95
C PRO A 86 -8.08 -20.50 -11.72
N ASN A 87 -7.00 -21.30 -11.73
CA ASN A 87 -5.94 -21.25 -10.71
C ASN A 87 -4.83 -20.25 -11.06
N GLY A 88 -4.80 -19.74 -12.28
CA GLY A 88 -3.82 -18.75 -12.67
C GLY A 88 -4.23 -17.43 -12.05
N LYS A 89 -3.32 -16.87 -11.25
CA LYS A 89 -3.40 -15.52 -10.66
C LYS A 89 -3.38 -14.49 -11.80
N HIS A 90 -4.49 -14.38 -12.53
CA HIS A 90 -4.59 -13.67 -13.81
C HIS A 90 -5.01 -12.21 -13.65
N THR A 91 -5.25 -11.75 -12.43
CA THR A 91 -5.69 -10.39 -12.13
C THR A 91 -4.57 -9.52 -11.56
N PRO A 92 -4.68 -8.18 -11.68
CA PRO A 92 -3.74 -7.27 -11.03
C PRO A 92 -3.65 -7.48 -9.51
N ALA A 93 -4.77 -7.80 -8.85
CA ALA A 93 -4.79 -8.03 -7.41
C ALA A 93 -3.96 -9.27 -7.00
N SER A 94 -4.08 -10.36 -7.74
CA SER A 94 -3.33 -11.58 -7.44
C SER A 94 -1.86 -11.50 -7.84
N ALA A 95 -1.54 -10.77 -8.90
CA ALA A 95 -0.17 -10.40 -9.25
C ALA A 95 0.47 -9.54 -8.15
N GLU A 96 -0.23 -8.50 -7.67
CA GLU A 96 0.24 -7.64 -6.59
C GLU A 96 0.45 -8.43 -5.29
N TRP A 97 -0.49 -9.31 -4.91
CA TRP A 97 -0.31 -10.21 -3.78
C TRP A 97 0.95 -11.07 -3.93
N ALA A 98 1.13 -11.74 -5.07
CA ALA A 98 2.31 -12.57 -5.31
C ALA A 98 3.62 -11.76 -5.27
N HIS A 99 3.60 -10.50 -5.69
CA HIS A 99 4.76 -9.61 -5.61
C HIS A 99 5.08 -9.26 -4.16
N LEU A 100 4.08 -8.87 -3.36
CA LEU A 100 4.26 -8.55 -1.95
C LEU A 100 4.79 -9.76 -1.15
N GLU A 101 4.27 -10.96 -1.40
CA GLU A 101 4.77 -12.18 -0.76
C GLU A 101 6.22 -12.48 -1.15
N ARG A 102 6.58 -12.32 -2.43
CA ARG A 102 7.97 -12.49 -2.87
C ARG A 102 8.90 -11.47 -2.22
N VAL A 103 8.49 -10.21 -2.13
CA VAL A 103 9.30 -9.14 -1.50
C VAL A 103 9.46 -9.39 0.00
N ARG A 104 8.39 -9.83 0.68
CA ARG A 104 8.44 -10.26 2.09
C ARG A 104 9.39 -11.43 2.30
N ALA A 105 9.38 -12.43 1.42
CA ALA A 105 10.28 -13.57 1.48
C ALA A 105 11.76 -13.18 1.31
N LEU A 106 12.05 -12.03 0.71
CA LEU A 106 13.39 -11.44 0.62
C LEU A 106 13.78 -10.64 1.88
N GLY A 107 12.93 -10.59 2.91
CA GLY A 107 13.18 -9.85 4.15
C GLY A 107 12.92 -8.35 4.07
N ILE A 108 12.33 -7.87 2.97
CA ILE A 108 11.99 -6.45 2.80
C ILE A 108 10.64 -6.18 3.48
N ALA A 109 10.61 -5.17 4.34
CA ALA A 109 9.39 -4.73 5.00
C ALA A 109 8.37 -4.23 3.97
N VAL A 110 7.24 -4.91 3.89
CA VAL A 110 6.10 -4.54 3.04
C VAL A 110 4.82 -4.55 3.87
N PRO A 111 3.80 -3.77 3.46
CA PRO A 111 2.47 -3.89 4.03
C PRO A 111 1.99 -5.34 4.04
N GLU A 112 1.23 -5.68 5.08
CA GLU A 112 0.66 -7.01 5.21
C GLU A 112 -0.57 -7.18 4.33
N VAL A 113 -0.59 -8.26 3.54
CA VAL A 113 -1.79 -8.65 2.80
C VAL A 113 -2.67 -9.46 3.73
N VAL A 114 -3.86 -8.94 4.00
CA VAL A 114 -4.79 -9.56 4.96
C VAL A 114 -5.88 -10.37 4.26
N ALA A 115 -6.20 -10.04 3.01
CA ALA A 115 -7.07 -10.82 2.16
C ALA A 115 -6.80 -10.56 0.68
N ALA A 116 -7.03 -11.57 -0.17
CA ALA A 116 -6.99 -11.43 -1.62
C ALA A 116 -7.98 -12.40 -2.25
N GLY A 117 -8.55 -12.04 -3.39
CA GLY A 117 -9.46 -12.95 -4.09
C GLY A 117 -9.77 -12.56 -5.51
N GLU A 118 -10.24 -13.55 -6.26
CA GLU A 118 -10.71 -13.43 -7.63
C GLU A 118 -12.07 -14.10 -7.77
N GLN A 119 -12.99 -13.41 -8.45
CA GLN A 119 -14.32 -13.89 -8.76
C GLN A 119 -14.50 -13.89 -10.28
N ILE A 120 -14.64 -15.08 -10.84
CA ILE A 120 -15.06 -15.30 -12.22
C ILE A 120 -16.58 -15.48 -12.17
N GLY A 121 -17.34 -14.45 -12.53
CA GLY A 121 -18.78 -14.53 -12.70
C GLY A 121 -19.20 -15.26 -13.99
N PRO A 122 -20.51 -15.46 -14.18
CA PRO A 122 -21.04 -15.99 -15.42
C PRO A 122 -20.54 -15.19 -16.63
N TRP A 123 -20.40 -15.86 -17.78
CA TRP A 123 -19.85 -15.26 -19.01
C TRP A 123 -18.41 -14.71 -18.87
N GLY A 124 -17.66 -15.21 -17.88
CA GLY A 124 -16.25 -14.85 -17.68
C GLY A 124 -16.05 -13.41 -17.23
N ALA A 125 -17.04 -12.79 -16.57
CA ALA A 125 -16.85 -11.50 -15.92
C ALA A 125 -15.83 -11.69 -14.79
N LEU A 126 -14.66 -11.04 -14.86
CA LEU A 126 -13.59 -11.23 -13.90
C LEU A 126 -13.49 -10.00 -12.99
N LYS A 127 -13.67 -10.23 -11.69
CA LYS A 127 -13.49 -9.25 -10.63
C LYS A 127 -12.39 -9.73 -9.69
N SER A 128 -11.71 -8.80 -9.04
CA SER A 128 -10.71 -9.17 -8.03
C SER A 128 -10.59 -8.10 -6.96
N PHE A 129 -10.07 -8.49 -5.81
CA PHE A 129 -9.77 -7.57 -4.74
C PHE A 129 -8.47 -7.94 -4.02
N LEU A 130 -7.88 -6.95 -3.40
CA LEU A 130 -6.73 -7.06 -2.52
C LEU A 130 -6.96 -6.16 -1.31
N MET A 131 -6.80 -6.71 -0.11
CA MET A 131 -6.82 -5.97 1.15
C MET A 131 -5.44 -5.98 1.78
N ILE A 132 -4.97 -4.79 2.11
CA ILE A 132 -3.67 -4.57 2.72
C ILE A 132 -3.88 -3.88 4.05
N ALA A 133 -3.26 -4.36 5.13
CA ALA A 133 -3.29 -3.70 6.43
C ALA A 133 -2.73 -2.27 6.31
N GLU A 134 -3.41 -1.32 6.94
CA GLU A 134 -2.93 0.05 7.01
C GLU A 134 -1.61 0.12 7.78
N LEU A 135 -0.58 0.71 7.17
CA LEU A 135 0.64 1.07 7.86
C LEU A 135 0.38 2.27 8.76
N THR A 136 0.28 2.03 10.06
CA THR A 136 0.09 3.08 11.06
C THR A 136 1.41 3.74 11.43
N GLY A 137 1.37 5.04 11.72
CA GLY A 137 2.57 5.81 12.08
C GLY A 137 3.55 6.07 10.92
N CYS A 138 3.18 5.72 9.68
CA CYS A 138 3.97 6.01 8.49
C CYS A 138 3.36 7.18 7.71
N LEU A 139 4.20 8.10 7.24
CA LEU A 139 3.83 9.14 6.29
C LEU A 139 4.37 8.77 4.91
N ALA A 140 3.58 8.98 3.86
CA ALA A 140 4.07 8.78 2.51
C ALA A 140 5.25 9.73 2.26
N LEU A 141 6.33 9.24 1.65
CA LEU A 141 7.56 10.02 1.52
C LEU A 141 7.29 11.36 0.83
N ASN A 142 6.50 11.39 -0.26
CA ASN A 142 6.16 12.62 -0.96
C ASN A 142 5.42 13.66 -0.08
N GLU A 143 4.71 13.22 0.97
CA GLU A 143 4.08 14.09 1.96
C GLU A 143 5.08 14.55 3.02
N ALA A 144 6.02 13.70 3.41
CA ALA A 144 7.09 14.03 4.36
C ALA A 144 8.19 14.92 3.76
N MET A 145 8.44 14.81 2.46
CA MET A 145 9.56 15.46 1.76
C MET A 145 9.62 16.99 1.99
N PRO A 146 8.52 17.75 1.86
CA PRO A 146 8.58 19.20 2.07
C PRO A 146 9.08 19.59 3.46
N GLU A 147 8.62 18.89 4.51
CA GLU A 147 9.03 19.16 5.89
C GLU A 147 10.49 18.78 6.13
N LEU A 148 10.91 17.62 5.61
CA LEU A 148 12.30 17.15 5.71
C LEU A 148 13.27 18.12 5.03
N VAL A 149 12.94 18.60 3.83
CA VAL A 149 13.75 19.60 3.10
C VAL A 149 13.82 20.91 3.87
N ALA A 150 12.70 21.37 4.44
CA ALA A 150 12.67 22.59 5.25
C ALA A 150 13.51 22.46 6.52
N ALA A 151 13.46 21.33 7.21
CA ALA A 151 14.27 21.04 8.40
C ALA A 151 15.77 21.04 8.07
N HIS A 152 16.16 20.32 7.02
CA HIS A 152 17.55 20.25 6.57
C HIS A 152 18.13 21.63 6.19
N THR A 153 17.31 22.48 5.57
CA THR A 153 17.71 23.84 5.18
C THR A 153 17.94 24.74 6.40
N ARG A 154 17.12 24.61 7.45
CA ARG A 154 17.30 25.37 8.71
C ARG A 154 18.56 24.94 9.45
N GLU A 155 18.81 23.63 9.52
CA GLU A 155 20.00 23.07 10.17
C GLU A 155 21.29 23.52 9.47
N SER A 156 21.31 23.46 8.13
CA SER A 156 22.44 23.93 7.32
C SER A 156 22.74 25.43 7.55
N ARG A 157 21.70 26.28 7.60
CA ARG A 157 21.86 27.71 7.89
C ARG A 157 22.30 28.00 9.33
N GLY A 158 21.87 27.18 10.29
CA GLY A 158 22.29 27.26 11.68
C GLY A 158 23.80 27.00 11.83
N LEU A 159 24.30 25.96 11.14
CA LEU A 159 25.72 25.61 11.12
C LEU A 159 26.58 26.70 10.47
N GLU A 160 26.12 27.32 9.38
CA GLU A 160 26.82 28.46 8.75
C GLU A 160 26.88 29.69 9.66
N ALA A 161 25.77 30.01 10.35
CA ALA A 161 25.71 31.14 11.29
C ALA A 161 26.60 30.94 12.52
N GLU A 162 26.80 29.70 12.95
CA GLU A 162 27.64 29.35 14.10
C GLU A 162 29.13 29.24 13.73
N GLY A 163 29.44 28.82 12.49
CA GLY A 163 30.78 28.93 11.91
C GLY A 163 31.25 30.38 11.77
N HIS A 164 30.36 31.29 11.36
CA HIS A 164 30.72 32.70 11.19
C HIS A 164 30.95 33.46 12.51
N ARG A 165 30.46 32.95 13.66
CA ARG A 165 30.74 33.53 14.99
C ARG A 165 32.10 33.12 15.56
N ARG A 166 32.76 32.09 15.03
CA ARG A 166 34.08 31.64 15.50
C ARG A 166 35.26 32.40 14.89
N ASP A 167 35.05 33.12 13.78
CA ASP A 167 36.04 34.02 13.15
C ASP A 167 35.84 35.48 13.57
N GLY A 168 35.58 35.71 14.86
CA GLY A 168 35.66 37.05 15.44
C GLY A 168 37.11 37.56 15.39
N PRO A 169 37.37 38.84 15.04
CA PRO A 169 38.72 39.33 14.81
C PRO A 169 39.58 39.18 16.07
N ASP A 170 40.69 38.45 15.93
CA ASP A 170 41.81 38.42 16.86
C ASP A 170 42.23 39.85 17.17
N ARG A 171 41.79 40.38 18.33
CA ARG A 171 42.21 41.67 18.86
C ARG A 171 43.68 41.56 19.29
N ARG A 172 44.59 41.55 18.33
CA ARG A 172 46.01 41.80 18.58
C ARG A 172 46.22 43.28 18.86
N ASP A 173 46.16 43.56 20.16
CA ASP A 173 47.07 44.39 20.94
C ASP A 173 47.76 45.58 20.23
N PRO A 174 47.35 46.83 20.53
CA PRO A 174 47.99 48.05 20.03
C PRO A 174 49.19 48.43 20.91
N ALA A 175 50.22 47.60 20.96
CA ALA A 175 51.45 47.90 21.70
C ALA A 175 52.69 47.71 20.83
N ARG A 176 52.84 48.57 19.80
CA ARG A 176 54.14 48.78 19.14
C ARG A 176 54.35 50.25 18.82
N ARG A 177 54.55 51.04 19.88
CA ARG A 177 55.22 52.34 19.85
C ARG A 177 56.40 52.26 20.81
N GLU A 178 57.60 52.19 20.26
CA GLU A 178 58.88 52.65 20.83
C GLU A 178 59.91 52.44 19.72
N ARG A 179 60.25 53.48 18.94
CA ARG A 179 61.32 54.47 19.15
C ARG A 179 62.65 53.85 19.59
N VAL A 180 63.70 54.26 18.85
CA VAL A 180 65.09 54.57 19.26
C VAL A 180 66.07 54.01 18.21
N PRO A 181 67.19 54.69 17.88
CA PRO A 181 67.48 56.13 17.78
C PRO A 181 67.66 56.60 16.33
#